data_AF-A0AAD7VJX4-F1
#
_entry.id   AF-A0AAD7VJX4-F1
#
_cell.length_a   1.000
_cell.length_b   1.000
_cell.length_c   1.000
_cell.angle_alpha   90.00
_cell.angle_beta   90.00
_cell.angle_gamma   90.00
#
_symmetry.space_group_name_H-M   'P 1'
#
loop_
_entity.id
_entity.type
_entity.pdbx_description
1 polymer ?
#
loop_
_entity_poly.entity_id
_entity_poly.type
_entity_poly.pdbx_seq_one_letter_code
_entity_poly.pdbx_strand_id
1 'polypeptide(L)'
;MAFLASVSTSPPRYPSRKPPNFILPIGCSASSYSVLTATQFDLKTYWTTLIAEIDHELDEAIPLKYPERIYEAIRYSIMSKGFKRAPPVMCVAACEPIGGNLMAAFPTACTLEMFLFFSFQFEFFSFLF
;
A
#
# COMPACT_ATOMS: atom_id res chain seq x y z
N MET A 1 28.39 -8.83 27.78
CA MET A 1 27.43 -7.99 28.53
C MET A 1 26.66 -7.16 27.54
N ALA A 2 25.34 -7.16 27.70
CA ALA A 2 24.34 -6.71 26.75
C ALA A 2 24.42 -5.23 26.39
N PHE A 3 24.23 -4.91 25.11
CA PHE A 3 23.66 -3.63 24.69
C PHE A 3 22.49 -3.92 23.76
N LEU A 4 21.30 -3.93 24.37
CA LEU A 4 20.01 -3.93 23.71
C LEU A 4 19.82 -2.53 23.10
N ALA A 5 20.08 -2.38 21.81
CA ALA A 5 19.58 -1.23 21.06
C ALA A 5 18.09 -1.48 20.83
N SER A 6 17.27 -0.82 21.66
CA SER A 6 15.82 -0.77 21.59
C SER A 6 15.37 -0.30 20.21
N VAL A 7 15.05 -1.24 19.32
CA VAL A 7 14.16 -0.96 18.19
C VAL A 7 12.83 -0.59 18.84
N SER A 8 12.57 0.70 18.96
CA SER A 8 11.27 1.25 19.32
C SER A 8 10.30 0.94 18.17
N THR A 9 9.79 -0.29 18.15
CA THR A 9 8.64 -0.70 17.35
C THR A 9 7.39 -0.06 17.95
N SER A 10 7.27 1.27 17.86
CA SER A 10 5.95 1.89 17.94
C SER A 10 5.20 1.46 16.68
N PRO A 11 4.08 0.73 16.78
CA PRO A 11 3.25 0.47 15.61
C PRO A 11 2.84 1.83 15.04
N PRO A 12 2.77 2.01 13.71
CA PRO A 12 2.18 3.21 13.14
C PRO A 12 0.77 3.32 13.72
N ARG A 13 0.58 4.29 14.62
CA ARG A 13 -0.75 4.63 15.14
C ARG A 13 -1.50 5.22 13.95
N TYR A 14 -2.23 4.37 13.23
CA TYR A 14 -3.29 4.86 12.36
C TYR A 14 -4.19 5.72 13.24
N PRO A 15 -4.30 7.03 12.98
CA PRO A 15 -5.24 7.83 13.72
C PRO A 15 -6.60 7.22 13.44
N SER A 16 -7.20 6.62 14.46
CA SER A 16 -8.61 6.25 14.46
C SER A 16 -9.39 7.56 14.45
N ARG A 17 -9.49 8.16 13.26
CA ARG A 17 -10.37 9.29 13.02
C ARG A 17 -11.76 8.68 13.03
N LYS A 18 -12.53 9.00 14.09
CA LYS A 18 -13.98 8.81 14.07
C LYS A 18 -14.49 9.38 12.75
N PRO A 19 -15.31 8.65 11.98
CA PRO A 19 -15.87 9.19 10.75
C PRO A 19 -16.56 10.50 11.13
N PRO A 20 -16.25 11.63 10.49
CA PRO A 20 -17.07 12.81 10.67
C PRO A 20 -18.49 12.41 10.24
N ASN A 21 -19.49 12.75 11.07
CA ASN A 21 -20.89 12.55 10.72
C ASN A 21 -21.16 13.27 9.39
N PHE A 22 -21.13 12.53 8.28
CA PHE A 22 -21.45 13.04 6.95
C PHE A 22 -22.96 13.22 6.84
N ILE A 23 -23.48 14.27 7.46
CA ILE A 23 -24.76 14.86 7.08
C ILE A 23 -24.44 15.78 5.90
N LEU A 24 -24.53 15.25 4.68
CA LEU A 24 -24.51 16.06 3.47
C LEU A 24 -25.89 16.72 3.32
N PRO A 25 -26.00 18.06 3.28
CA PRO A 25 -27.22 18.67 2.76
C PRO A 25 -27.26 18.38 1.25
N ILE A 26 -28.28 17.62 0.83
CA ILE A 26 -28.67 17.52 -0.58
C ILE A 26 -29.21 18.91 -0.97
N GLY A 27 -28.30 19.78 -1.40
CA GLY A 27 -28.60 21.14 -1.83
C GLY A 27 -27.95 21.39 -3.17
N CYS A 28 -28.65 21.08 -4.25
CA CYS A 28 -28.26 21.45 -5.60
C CYS A 28 -28.33 22.97 -5.76
N SER A 29 -27.21 23.65 -5.52
CA SER A 29 -27.00 25.01 -6.00
C SER A 29 -26.06 24.92 -7.19
N ALA A 30 -26.59 25.15 -8.39
CA ALA A 30 -25.81 25.30 -9.61
C ALA A 30 -24.93 26.56 -9.49
N SER A 31 -23.80 26.43 -8.79
CA SER A 31 -22.72 27.41 -8.85
C SER A 31 -21.88 27.08 -10.06
N SER A 32 -21.94 27.96 -11.05
CA SER A 32 -21.05 28.05 -12.20
C SER A 32 -19.59 27.87 -11.77
N TYR A 33 -19.07 26.66 -11.89
CA TYR A 33 -17.64 26.40 -11.79
C TYR A 33 -17.00 26.87 -13.09
N SER A 34 -16.28 27.99 -13.01
CA SER A 34 -15.36 28.42 -14.06
C SER A 34 -14.47 27.25 -14.44
N VAL A 35 -14.40 26.96 -15.75
CA VAL A 35 -13.50 25.99 -16.37
C VAL A 35 -12.06 26.43 -16.10
N LEU A 36 -11.53 26.09 -14.93
CA LEU A 36 -10.11 26.01 -14.71
C LEU A 36 -9.69 24.70 -15.37
N THR A 37 -9.00 24.83 -16.50
CA THR A 37 -8.36 23.78 -17.28
C THR A 37 -7.98 22.59 -16.41
N ALA A 38 -8.71 21.48 -16.54
CA ALA A 38 -8.35 20.22 -15.92
C ALA A 38 -6.94 19.87 -16.42
N THR A 39 -5.95 19.96 -15.55
CA THR A 39 -4.61 19.46 -15.81
C THR A 39 -4.74 18.00 -16.20
N GLN A 40 -4.26 17.64 -17.40
CA GLN A 40 -4.27 16.27 -17.90
C GLN A 40 -3.64 15.33 -16.84
N PHE A 41 -4.47 14.57 -16.12
CA PHE A 41 -3.98 13.57 -15.17
C PHE A 41 -3.56 12.33 -15.94
N ASP A 42 -2.27 12.02 -15.93
CA ASP A 42 -1.74 10.80 -16.52
C ASP A 42 -1.74 9.67 -15.49
N LEU A 43 -2.80 8.86 -15.56
CA LEU A 43 -2.96 7.68 -14.71
C LEU A 43 -1.80 6.70 -14.87
N LYS A 44 -1.24 6.57 -16.08
CA LYS A 44 -0.21 5.57 -16.36
C LYS A 44 1.07 5.91 -15.60
N THR A 45 1.52 7.16 -15.67
CA THR A 45 2.71 7.60 -14.94
C THR A 45 2.49 7.51 -13.43
N TYR A 46 1.37 8.02 -12.92
CA TYR A 46 1.01 7.90 -11.49
C TYR A 46 1.06 6.45 -10.99
N TRP A 47 0.49 5.53 -11.76
CA TRP A 47 0.46 4.12 -11.40
C TRP A 47 1.86 3.51 -11.40
N THR A 48 2.68 3.82 -12.41
CA THR A 48 4.06 3.31 -12.47
C THR A 48 4.95 3.89 -11.37
N THR A 49 4.75 5.14 -10.97
CA THR A 49 5.51 5.75 -9.87
C THR A 49 5.15 5.12 -8.53
N LEU A 50 3.85 4.87 -8.28
CA LEU A 50 3.44 4.19 -7.06
C LEU A 50 3.94 2.75 -6.98
N ILE A 51 3.94 2.02 -8.10
CA ILE A 51 4.53 0.68 -8.15
C ILE A 51 6.01 0.71 -7.76
N ALA A 52 6.77 1.66 -8.32
CA ALA A 52 8.20 1.78 -8.02
C ALA A 52 8.47 2.11 -6.55
N GLU A 53 7.67 2.97 -5.95
CA GLU A 53 7.79 3.31 -4.53
C GLU A 53 7.44 2.13 -3.62
N ILE A 54 6.35 1.41 -3.94
CA ILE A 54 5.95 0.21 -3.21
C ILE A 54 7.03 -0.88 -3.35
N ASP A 55 7.60 -1.06 -4.55
CA ASP A 55 8.73 -1.96 -4.79
C ASP A 55 9.91 -1.69 -3.86
N HIS A 56 10.27 -0.41 -3.74
CA HIS A 56 11.36 0.04 -2.89
C HIS A 56 11.09 -0.24 -1.41
N GLU A 57 9.92 0.14 -0.91
CA GLU A 57 9.50 -0.10 0.48
C GLU A 57 9.43 -1.60 0.80
N LEU A 58 9.03 -2.43 -0.17
CA LEU A 58 8.92 -3.88 0.00
C LEU A 58 10.30 -4.56 0.03
N ASP A 59 11.26 -4.07 -0.75
CA ASP A 59 12.65 -4.55 -0.71
C ASP A 59 13.30 -4.25 0.65
N GLU A 60 13.08 -3.04 1.18
CA GLU A 60 13.50 -2.62 2.52
C GLU A 60 12.80 -3.42 3.63
N ALA A 61 11.52 -3.72 3.47
CA ALA A 61 10.73 -4.47 4.46
C ALA A 61 11.16 -5.95 4.57
N ILE A 62 11.74 -6.53 3.52
CA ILE A 62 12.16 -7.94 3.46
C ILE A 62 13.68 -8.04 3.25
N PRO A 63 14.51 -7.74 4.25
CA PRO A 63 15.95 -7.86 4.11
C PRO A 63 16.39 -9.33 4.06
N LEU A 64 17.38 -9.66 3.21
CA LEU A 64 18.00 -10.98 3.19
C LEU A 64 18.74 -11.24 4.50
N LYS A 65 18.23 -12.17 5.30
CA LYS A 65 18.81 -12.58 6.59
C LYS A 65 18.87 -14.10 6.68
N TYR A 66 19.69 -14.62 7.58
CA TYR A 66 19.70 -16.05 7.87
C TYR A 66 18.34 -16.47 8.47
N PRO A 67 17.70 -17.55 7.98
CA PRO A 67 18.12 -18.45 6.89
C PRO A 67 17.80 -17.90 5.48
N GLU A 68 18.84 -17.75 4.65
CA GLU A 68 18.78 -17.04 3.35
C GLU A 68 17.73 -17.61 2.38
N ARG A 69 17.63 -18.95 2.31
CA ARG A 69 16.73 -19.66 1.38
C ARG A 69 15.27 -19.25 1.50
N ILE A 70 14.81 -18.95 2.72
CA ILE A 70 13.42 -18.55 2.96
C ILE A 70 13.20 -17.12 2.46
N TYR A 71 14.11 -16.21 2.78
CA TYR A 71 14.02 -14.82 2.33
C TYR A 71 14.17 -14.70 0.81
N GLU A 72 15.03 -15.49 0.19
CA GLU A 72 15.13 -15.59 -1.28
C GLU A 72 13.82 -16.05 -1.90
N ALA A 73 13.19 -17.10 -1.35
CA ALA A 73 11.91 -17.61 -1.86
C ALA A 73 10.76 -16.61 -1.70
N ILE A 74 10.72 -15.91 -0.55
CA ILE A 74 9.74 -14.85 -0.29
C ILE A 74 9.93 -13.68 -1.26
N ARG A 75 11.16 -13.15 -1.38
CA ARG A 75 11.48 -12.06 -2.32
C ARG A 75 11.15 -12.45 -3.75
N TYR A 76 11.56 -13.65 -4.19
CA TYR A 76 11.30 -14.11 -5.55
C TYR A 76 9.80 -14.16 -5.85
N SER A 77 8.99 -14.64 -4.91
CA SER A 77 7.56 -14.79 -5.13
C SER A 77 6.80 -13.47 -5.06
N ILE A 78 7.15 -12.58 -4.14
CA ILE A 78 6.51 -11.28 -3.97
C ILE A 78 6.91 -10.32 -5.11
N MET A 79 8.19 -10.29 -5.48
CA MET A 79 8.70 -9.43 -6.56
C MET A 79 8.44 -10.00 -7.96
N SER A 80 7.91 -11.22 -8.06
CA SER A 80 7.51 -11.79 -9.35
C SER A 80 6.44 -10.92 -9.99
N LYS A 81 6.78 -10.36 -11.16
CA LYS A 81 6.00 -9.41 -11.97
C LYS A 81 4.63 -9.94 -12.46
N GLY A 82 4.20 -11.10 -11.97
CA GLY A 82 2.95 -11.78 -12.33
C GLY A 82 1.75 -11.42 -11.44
N PHE A 83 1.96 -10.83 -10.26
CA PHE A 83 0.83 -10.32 -9.47
C PHE A 83 0.44 -8.94 -10.00
N LYS A 84 -0.81 -8.77 -10.42
CA LYS A 84 -1.36 -7.45 -10.77
C LYS A 84 -1.27 -6.58 -9.52
N ARG A 85 -0.32 -5.64 -9.46
CA ARG A 85 -0.12 -4.69 -8.33
C ARG A 85 -1.24 -3.67 -8.13
N ALA A 86 -2.45 -4.02 -8.57
CA ALA A 86 -3.62 -3.21 -8.35
C ALA A 86 -3.96 -3.05 -6.85
N PRO A 87 -3.85 -4.07 -5.98
CA PRO A 87 -4.25 -3.91 -4.58
C PRO A 87 -3.45 -2.87 -3.78
N PRO A 88 -2.09 -2.88 -3.77
CA PRO A 88 -1.33 -1.90 -2.99
C PRO A 88 -1.43 -0.49 -3.59
N VAL A 89 -1.43 -0.36 -4.92
CA VAL A 89 -1.60 0.94 -5.60
C VAL A 89 -2.97 1.54 -5.29
N MET A 90 -4.04 0.74 -5.31
CA MET A 90 -5.37 1.23 -4.93
C MET A 90 -5.47 1.61 -3.44
N CYS A 91 -4.76 0.91 -2.56
CA CYS A 91 -4.70 1.28 -1.14
C CYS A 91 -4.11 2.68 -0.97
N VAL A 92 -3.00 2.97 -1.64
CA VAL A 92 -2.36 4.29 -1.61
C VAL A 92 -3.23 5.36 -2.28
N ALA A 93 -3.80 5.06 -3.45
CA ALA A 93 -4.67 5.99 -4.17
C ALA A 93 -5.95 6.33 -3.40
N ALA A 94 -6.48 5.41 -2.58
CA ALA A 94 -7.63 5.67 -1.73
C ALA A 94 -7.33 6.65 -0.58
N CYS A 95 -6.07 6.77 -0.16
CA CYS A 95 -5.69 7.71 0.90
C CYS A 95 -5.72 9.17 0.45
N GLU A 96 -5.50 9.44 -0.83
CA GLU A 96 -5.46 10.78 -1.42
C GLU A 96 -6.79 11.56 -1.29
N PRO A 97 -7.97 11.02 -1.70
CA PRO A 97 -9.25 11.71 -1.57
C PRO A 97 -9.75 11.83 -0.12
N ILE A 98 -9.25 10.98 0.79
CA ILE A 98 -9.61 11.01 2.22
C ILE A 98 -8.80 12.09 2.96
N GLY A 99 -7.81 12.71 2.30
CA GLY A 99 -6.88 13.66 2.92
C GLY A 99 -5.91 12.98 3.88
N GLY A 100 -5.62 11.70 3.65
CA GLY A 100 -4.65 10.91 4.40
C GLY A 100 -3.21 11.20 3.95
N ASN A 101 -2.24 10.83 4.80
CA ASN A 101 -0.83 10.95 4.44
C ASN A 101 -0.39 9.75 3.59
N LEU A 102 0.08 9.98 2.37
CA LEU A 102 0.58 8.93 1.47
C LEU A 102 1.76 8.16 2.09
N MET A 103 2.66 8.84 2.81
CA MET A 103 3.80 8.20 3.49
C MET A 103 3.35 7.19 4.55
N ALA A 104 2.19 7.43 5.17
CA ALA A 104 1.61 6.48 6.13
C ALA A 104 0.86 5.33 5.44
N ALA A 105 0.56 5.44 4.13
CA ALA A 105 -0.18 4.44 3.37
C ALA A 105 0.72 3.33 2.78
N PHE A 106 1.99 3.65 2.47
CA PHE A 106 2.97 2.68 1.98
C PHE A 106 3.18 1.46 2.89
N PRO A 107 3.37 1.59 4.21
CA PRO A 107 3.54 0.42 5.08
C PRO A 107 2.27 -0.45 5.12
N THR A 108 1.07 0.13 5.06
CA THR A 108 -0.17 -0.65 4.88
C THR A 108 -0.20 -1.39 3.55
N ALA A 109 0.16 -0.71 2.47
CA ALA A 109 0.16 -1.29 1.14
C ALA A 109 1.14 -2.48 1.05
N CYS A 110 2.36 -2.35 1.59
CA CYS A 110 3.31 -3.45 1.70
C CYS A 110 2.78 -4.62 2.54
N THR A 111 2.16 -4.32 3.68
CA THR A 111 1.58 -5.36 4.55
C THR A 111 0.49 -6.16 3.82
N LEU A 112 -0.36 -5.46 3.07
CA LEU A 112 -1.40 -6.09 2.25
C LEU A 112 -0.82 -6.94 1.14
N GLU A 113 0.24 -6.48 0.46
CA GLU A 113 0.90 -7.24 -0.59
C GLU A 113 1.52 -8.55 -0.05
N MET A 114 2.17 -8.49 1.12
CA MET A 114 2.66 -9.70 1.80
C MET A 114 1.53 -10.66 2.17
N PHE A 115 0.44 -10.15 2.76
CA PHE A 115 -0.70 -11.00 3.15
C PHE A 115 -1.38 -11.64 1.93
N LEU A 116 -1.63 -10.86 0.88
CA LEU A 116 -2.22 -11.33 -0.36
C LEU A 116 -1.38 -12.43 -1.01
N PHE A 117 -0.05 -12.28 -0.96
CA PHE A 117 0.86 -13.31 -1.42
C PHE A 117 0.72 -14.62 -0.61
N PHE A 118 0.76 -14.55 0.72
CA PHE A 118 0.61 -15.75 1.56
C PHE A 118 -0.75 -16.43 1.36
N SER A 119 -1.83 -15.66 1.24
CA SER A 119 -3.16 -16.20 0.93
C SER A 119 -3.19 -16.86 -0.44
N PHE A 120 -2.66 -16.20 -1.48
CA PHE A 120 -2.62 -16.76 -2.83
C PHE A 120 -1.80 -18.04 -2.90
N GLN A 121 -0.63 -18.08 -2.25
CA GLN A 121 0.21 -19.27 -2.21
C GLN A 121 -0.45 -20.42 -1.44
N PHE A 122 -1.13 -20.13 -0.32
CA PHE A 122 -1.88 -21.14 0.44
C PHE A 122 -3.02 -21.73 -0.38
N GLU A 123 -3.79 -20.88 -1.08
CA GLU A 123 -4.90 -21.33 -1.92
C GLU A 123 -4.41 -22.09 -3.16
N PHE A 124 -3.31 -21.65 -3.78
CA PHE A 124 -2.65 -22.38 -4.87
C PHE A 124 -2.17 -23.76 -4.41
N PHE A 125 -1.57 -23.86 -3.22
CA PHE A 125 -1.15 -25.14 -2.65
C PHE A 125 -2.33 -26.07 -2.36
N SER A 126 -3.45 -25.52 -1.85
CA SER A 126 -4.68 -26.27 -1.63
C SER A 126 -5.36 -26.75 -2.91
N PHE A 127 -5.08 -26.13 -4.06
CA PHE A 127 -5.57 -26.59 -5.36
C PHE A 127 -4.67 -27.64 -6.02
N LEU A 128 -3.42 -27.75 -5.55
CA LEU A 128 -2.42 -28.66 -6.10
C LEU A 128 -2.42 -30.04 -5.40
N PHE A 129 -3.12 -30.18 -4.28
CA PHE A 129 -3.21 -31.39 -3.45
C PHE A 129 -4.66 -31.72 -3.13
#